data_AF-A0A2P4XR89-F1
#
_entry.id   AF-A0A2P4XR89-F1
#
_cell.length_a   1.000
_cell.length_b   1.000
_cell.length_c   1.000
_cell.angle_alpha   90.00
_cell.angle_beta   90.00
_cell.angle_gamma   90.00
#
_symmetry.space_group_name_H-M   'P 1'
#
loop_
_entity.id
_entity.type
_entity.pdbx_description
1 polymer ?
#
loop_
_entity_poly.entity_id
_entity_poly.type
_entity_poly.pdbx_seq_one_letter_code
_entity_poly.pdbx_strand_id
1 'polypeptide(L)'
;MLDQIAASPAAPPPAISQDGEEQTTASTSSTAFIDVSKLSLREFLELEQLRKYFRRFLEREECANELYFYFEIATFQQFPTSDYLARQARKLFNRFCDPQSREFVPFASTEVHKDLQTSLVSPSPAMFNKAQEQIFNFFATTLFPKFQQSEIYRGIRITPQQLRAARLAAMGGVSVRKLTATKTSIQPAADPRRRTNPVITPGGEAEDRASDDALTEADVTVTMLLENPETRALFLFFSEEIFCTESIYFWMDCNEFKDIPHRSYLKLRAQKIYRKYICGRAKLQVNLESSLIRVIESNLDNPTRTLFVPAQRSITKMLERDTLPKFRRSKHFQPSFQLLLAAS
;
A
#
# COMPACT_ATOMS: atom_id res chain seq x y z
N MET A 1 -70.95 -37.53 -6.46
CA MET A 1 -70.11 -37.53 -7.69
C MET A 1 -70.94 -36.85 -8.76
N LEU A 2 -70.66 -35.64 -9.25
CA LEU A 2 -69.51 -34.76 -9.15
C LEU A 2 -70.00 -33.30 -9.23
N ASP A 3 -69.30 -32.44 -8.49
CA ASP A 3 -69.49 -31.00 -8.27
C ASP A 3 -69.50 -30.16 -9.57
N GLN A 4 -70.43 -29.20 -9.73
CA GLN A 4 -70.30 -27.75 -9.44
C GLN A 4 -68.99 -27.13 -10.01
N ILE A 5 -69.01 -26.01 -10.73
CA ILE A 5 -69.44 -24.68 -10.27
C ILE A 5 -69.87 -23.82 -11.47
N ALA A 6 -70.98 -23.11 -11.29
CA ALA A 6 -71.48 -22.01 -12.11
C ALA A 6 -71.00 -20.66 -11.55
N ALA A 7 -70.83 -19.66 -12.43
CA ALA A 7 -71.39 -18.29 -12.33
C ALA A 7 -70.45 -17.20 -12.88
N SER A 8 -70.96 -16.52 -13.92
CA SER A 8 -70.58 -15.19 -14.46
C SER A 8 -71.08 -14.07 -13.51
N PRO A 9 -71.08 -12.74 -13.82
CA PRO A 9 -70.44 -11.89 -14.85
C PRO A 9 -69.73 -10.65 -14.21
N ALA A 10 -68.99 -9.75 -14.89
CA ALA A 10 -69.49 -8.61 -15.68
C ALA A 10 -68.31 -7.73 -16.17
N ALA A 11 -68.44 -7.20 -17.38
CA ALA A 11 -67.51 -6.33 -18.12
C ALA A 11 -67.79 -4.82 -17.84
N PRO A 12 -67.30 -3.80 -18.60
CA PRO A 12 -66.09 -3.57 -19.45
C PRO A 12 -65.46 -2.17 -19.05
N PRO A 13 -64.86 -1.28 -19.90
CA PRO A 13 -64.13 -1.34 -21.19
C PRO A 13 -62.73 -0.63 -21.13
N PRO A 14 -62.00 -0.41 -22.27
CA PRO A 14 -60.59 0.00 -22.35
C PRO A 14 -60.37 1.47 -22.79
N ALA A 15 -59.11 1.95 -22.74
CA ALA A 15 -58.36 2.61 -23.84
C ALA A 15 -57.38 3.72 -23.40
N ILE A 16 -56.10 3.52 -23.74
CA ILE A 16 -55.15 4.43 -24.41
C ILE A 16 -55.13 5.91 -24.00
N SER A 17 -53.98 6.38 -23.52
CA SER A 17 -53.28 7.57 -24.06
C SER A 17 -51.81 7.56 -23.65
N GLN A 18 -50.92 7.70 -24.64
CA GLN A 18 -49.53 8.12 -24.46
C GLN A 18 -49.53 9.57 -23.98
N ASP A 19 -48.63 9.91 -23.07
CA ASP A 19 -47.84 11.15 -23.19
C ASP A 19 -46.57 11.01 -22.35
N GLY A 20 -45.45 11.37 -22.98
CA GLY A 20 -44.15 11.43 -22.34
C GLY A 20 -44.04 12.69 -21.50
N GLU A 21 -43.67 12.52 -20.24
CA GLU A 21 -43.02 13.57 -19.46
C GLU A 21 -41.63 13.10 -19.06
N GLU A 22 -40.67 13.69 -19.76
CA GLU A 22 -39.25 13.69 -19.48
C GLU A 22 -39.01 14.45 -18.18
N GLN A 23 -39.13 13.76 -17.04
CA GLN A 23 -38.62 14.27 -15.76
C GLN A 23 -37.20 13.78 -15.54
N THR A 24 -36.28 14.68 -15.89
CA THR A 24 -34.93 14.81 -15.34
C THR A 24 -34.92 14.52 -13.85
N THR A 25 -34.57 13.28 -13.48
CA THR A 25 -34.18 12.96 -12.11
C THR A 25 -32.70 13.24 -11.98
N ALA A 26 -32.41 14.22 -11.13
CA ALA A 26 -31.09 14.68 -10.79
C ALA A 26 -30.15 13.50 -10.50
N SER A 27 -29.02 13.51 -11.20
CA SER A 27 -27.81 12.78 -10.87
C SER A 27 -27.33 13.20 -9.48
N THR A 28 -27.94 12.60 -8.46
CA THR A 28 -27.48 12.70 -7.09
C THR A 28 -26.17 11.94 -7.02
N SER A 29 -25.06 12.67 -7.03
CA SER A 29 -23.73 12.17 -6.71
C SER A 29 -23.79 11.59 -5.29
N SER A 30 -24.11 10.31 -5.19
CA SER A 30 -24.13 9.62 -3.90
C SER A 30 -22.69 9.46 -3.45
N THR A 31 -22.24 10.38 -2.60
CA THR A 31 -21.16 10.20 -1.65
C THR A 31 -21.56 9.13 -0.61
N ALA A 32 -21.97 7.95 -1.07
CA ALA A 32 -22.31 6.84 -0.20
C ALA A 32 -21.01 6.27 0.37
N PHE A 33 -20.89 6.32 1.69
CA PHE A 33 -19.85 5.56 2.39
C PHE A 33 -20.05 4.07 2.13
N ILE A 34 -18.95 3.34 2.15
CA ILE A 34 -18.98 1.89 2.02
C ILE A 34 -19.60 1.28 3.26
N ASP A 35 -20.48 0.32 3.00
CA ASP A 35 -20.96 -0.60 4.00
C ASP A 35 -19.86 -1.60 4.38
N VAL A 36 -19.08 -1.27 5.40
CA VAL A 36 -18.00 -2.11 5.93
C VAL A 36 -18.50 -3.40 6.57
N SER A 37 -19.82 -3.55 6.79
CA SER A 37 -20.41 -4.80 7.30
C SER A 37 -20.36 -5.95 6.29
N LYS A 38 -20.20 -5.63 5.00
CA LYS A 38 -20.06 -6.61 3.92
C LYS A 38 -18.66 -7.18 3.77
N LEU A 39 -17.66 -6.62 4.47
CA LEU A 39 -16.28 -7.09 4.40
C LEU A 39 -16.06 -8.27 5.34
N SER A 40 -15.39 -9.31 4.85
CA SER A 40 -14.85 -10.37 5.73
C SER A 40 -13.74 -9.82 6.64
N LEU A 41 -13.45 -10.49 7.75
CA LEU A 41 -12.33 -10.10 8.63
C LEU A 41 -11.00 -10.00 7.85
N ARG A 42 -10.75 -10.94 6.93
CA ARG A 42 -9.52 -10.94 6.12
C ARG A 42 -9.42 -9.68 5.26
N GLU A 43 -10.46 -9.36 4.51
CA GLU A 43 -10.50 -8.13 3.70
C GLU A 43 -10.41 -6.88 4.58
N PHE A 44 -11.06 -6.88 5.75
CA PHE A 44 -10.97 -5.78 6.70
C PHE A 44 -9.53 -5.55 7.17
N LEU A 45 -8.82 -6.64 7.51
CA LEU A 45 -7.44 -6.61 7.98
C LEU A 45 -6.43 -6.29 6.87
N GLU A 46 -6.73 -6.53 5.60
CA GLU A 46 -5.87 -6.11 4.48
C GLU A 46 -5.83 -4.58 4.30
N LEU A 47 -6.85 -3.89 4.76
CA LEU A 47 -7.02 -2.45 4.57
C LEU A 47 -6.38 -1.68 5.73
N GLU A 48 -5.25 -1.02 5.47
CA GLU A 48 -4.49 -0.33 6.52
C GLU A 48 -5.32 0.68 7.31
N GLN A 49 -6.20 1.42 6.63
CA GLN A 49 -7.06 2.39 7.30
C GLN A 49 -8.04 1.72 8.26
N LEU A 50 -8.63 0.58 7.88
CA LEU A 50 -9.54 -0.19 8.72
C LEU A 50 -8.82 -0.85 9.90
N ARG A 51 -7.59 -1.35 9.66
CA ARG A 51 -6.73 -1.84 10.75
C ARG A 51 -6.50 -0.82 11.84
N LYS A 52 -6.41 0.48 11.53
CA LYS A 52 -6.23 1.53 12.57
C LYS A 52 -7.42 1.59 13.53
N TYR A 53 -8.66 1.43 13.02
CA TYR A 53 -9.85 1.38 13.85
C TYR A 53 -9.87 0.12 14.73
N PHE A 54 -9.56 -1.04 14.15
CA PHE A 54 -9.51 -2.28 14.91
C PHE A 54 -8.39 -2.28 15.95
N ARG A 55 -7.20 -1.79 15.60
CA ARG A 55 -6.09 -1.57 16.55
C ARG A 55 -6.52 -0.71 17.73
N ARG A 56 -7.19 0.42 17.49
CA ARG A 56 -7.68 1.31 18.57
C ARG A 56 -8.70 0.60 19.47
N PHE A 57 -9.49 -0.31 18.93
CA PHE A 57 -10.36 -1.17 19.74
C PHE A 57 -9.54 -2.18 20.56
N LEU A 58 -8.56 -2.85 19.97
CA LEU A 58 -7.69 -3.81 20.67
C LEU A 58 -6.81 -3.17 21.74
N GLU A 59 -6.41 -1.90 21.58
CA GLU A 59 -5.71 -1.12 22.60
C GLU A 59 -6.59 -0.92 23.85
N ARG A 60 -7.94 -0.87 23.71
CA ARG A 60 -8.87 -0.82 24.84
C ARG A 60 -9.11 -2.20 25.48
N GLU A 61 -9.05 -3.26 24.70
CA GLU A 61 -9.15 -4.65 25.16
C GLU A 61 -7.79 -5.23 25.60
N GLU A 62 -6.74 -4.40 25.68
CA GLU A 62 -5.37 -4.78 26.08
C GLU A 62 -4.73 -5.94 25.28
N CYS A 63 -5.15 -6.12 24.02
CA CYS A 63 -4.70 -7.20 23.13
C CYS A 63 -4.28 -6.69 21.74
N ALA A 64 -3.63 -5.52 21.70
CA ALA A 64 -3.09 -4.96 20.46
C ALA A 64 -1.85 -5.73 19.94
N ASN A 65 -1.13 -6.43 20.82
CA ASN A 65 0.10 -7.15 20.50
C ASN A 65 -0.16 -8.32 19.53
N GLU A 66 -1.30 -8.98 19.67
CA GLU A 66 -1.80 -10.02 18.78
C GLU A 66 -1.83 -9.53 17.34
N LEU A 67 -2.28 -8.29 17.13
CA LEU A 67 -2.40 -7.70 15.80
C LEU A 67 -1.03 -7.39 15.21
N TYR A 68 -0.10 -6.87 16.02
CA TYR A 68 1.27 -6.63 15.56
C TYR A 68 1.97 -7.94 15.22
N PHE A 69 1.84 -8.94 16.09
CA PHE A 69 2.46 -10.24 15.88
C PHE A 69 1.90 -10.92 14.62
N TYR A 70 0.58 -10.88 14.41
CA TYR A 70 -0.06 -11.40 13.20
C TYR A 70 0.56 -10.86 11.91
N PHE A 71 0.82 -9.54 11.85
CA PHE A 71 1.43 -8.90 10.67
C PHE A 71 2.95 -9.05 10.60
N GLU A 72 3.65 -9.11 11.74
CA GLU A 72 5.09 -9.41 11.76
C GLU A 72 5.38 -10.86 11.34
N ILE A 73 4.44 -11.79 11.53
CA ILE A 73 4.55 -13.14 10.96
C ILE A 73 4.47 -13.09 9.43
N ALA A 74 3.57 -12.27 8.88
CA ALA A 74 3.43 -12.12 7.43
C ALA A 74 4.67 -11.47 6.77
N THR A 75 5.36 -10.57 7.46
CA THR A 75 6.67 -10.05 7.01
C THR A 75 7.77 -11.10 7.15
N PHE A 76 7.77 -11.85 8.26
CA PHE A 76 8.73 -12.93 8.50
C PHE A 76 8.66 -14.04 7.44
N GLN A 77 7.46 -14.44 7.02
CA GLN A 77 7.23 -15.47 5.99
C GLN A 77 7.84 -15.12 4.62
N GLN A 78 8.15 -13.85 4.36
CA GLN A 78 8.78 -13.41 3.11
C GLN A 78 10.26 -13.77 3.04
N PHE A 79 10.90 -14.02 4.19
CA PHE A 79 12.32 -14.36 4.24
C PHE A 79 12.52 -15.85 3.92
N PRO A 80 13.46 -16.22 3.04
CA PRO A 80 13.82 -17.61 2.83
C PRO A 80 14.64 -18.15 4.01
N THR A 81 14.69 -19.48 4.13
CA THR A 81 15.53 -20.19 5.13
C THR A 81 16.99 -19.71 5.03
N SER A 82 17.49 -19.15 6.13
CA SER A 82 18.82 -18.54 6.22
C SER A 82 19.18 -18.24 7.68
N ASP A 83 20.46 -17.96 7.96
CA ASP A 83 20.88 -17.49 9.29
C ASP A 83 20.18 -16.18 9.70
N TYR A 84 19.87 -15.33 8.72
CA TYR A 84 19.07 -14.13 8.96
C TYR A 84 17.66 -14.47 9.42
N LEU A 85 16.98 -15.40 8.73
CA LEU A 85 15.67 -15.91 9.17
C LEU A 85 15.77 -16.44 10.60
N ALA A 86 16.80 -17.23 10.93
CA ALA A 86 16.97 -17.78 12.26
C ALA A 86 17.13 -16.68 13.35
N ARG A 87 17.88 -15.61 13.05
CA ARG A 87 17.98 -14.43 13.92
C ARG A 87 16.65 -13.70 14.06
N GLN A 88 15.90 -13.52 12.96
CA GLN A 88 14.57 -12.89 13.01
C GLN A 88 13.57 -13.75 13.77
N ALA A 89 13.62 -15.08 13.62
CA ALA A 89 12.77 -16.02 14.33
C ALA A 89 12.96 -15.90 15.85
N ARG A 90 14.23 -15.89 16.30
CA ARG A 90 14.55 -15.70 17.72
C ARG A 90 14.09 -14.33 18.22
N LYS A 91 14.30 -13.27 17.44
CA LYS A 91 13.83 -11.92 17.79
C LYS A 91 12.32 -11.86 17.95
N LEU A 92 11.58 -12.44 17.01
CA LEU A 92 10.13 -12.43 17.00
C LEU A 92 9.56 -13.27 18.15
N PHE A 93 10.16 -14.45 18.38
CA PHE A 93 9.83 -15.31 19.51
C PHE A 93 10.07 -14.60 20.85
N ASN A 94 11.24 -14.01 21.07
CA ASN A 94 11.55 -13.33 22.33
C ASN A 94 10.67 -12.09 22.57
N ARG A 95 10.17 -11.47 21.51
CA ARG A 95 9.31 -10.28 21.60
C ARG A 95 7.85 -10.64 21.89
N PHE A 96 7.29 -11.63 21.19
CA PHE A 96 5.84 -11.90 21.24
C PHE A 96 5.49 -13.21 21.94
N CYS A 97 6.41 -14.18 22.00
CA CYS A 97 6.13 -15.49 22.57
C CYS A 97 6.72 -15.66 23.98
N ASP A 98 7.74 -14.89 24.38
CA ASP A 98 8.32 -14.99 25.73
C ASP A 98 7.37 -14.40 26.80
N PRO A 99 6.96 -15.17 27.83
CA PRO A 99 6.07 -14.68 28.89
C PRO A 99 6.64 -13.51 29.71
N GLN A 100 7.97 -13.29 29.67
CA GLN A 100 8.63 -12.15 30.31
C GLN A 100 8.63 -10.89 29.43
N SER A 101 8.19 -11.00 28.18
CA SER A 101 8.12 -9.86 27.28
C SER A 101 6.95 -8.94 27.63
N ARG A 102 7.18 -7.62 27.48
CA ARG A 102 6.12 -6.61 27.56
C ARG A 102 5.12 -6.68 26.40
N GLU A 103 5.53 -7.32 25.31
CA GLU A 103 4.70 -7.52 24.11
C GLU A 103 4.22 -8.97 24.00
N PHE A 104 4.20 -9.72 25.11
CA PHE A 104 3.77 -11.11 25.14
C PHE A 104 2.34 -11.27 24.61
N VAL A 105 2.16 -12.27 23.74
CA VAL A 105 0.88 -12.68 23.18
C VAL A 105 0.49 -14.04 23.79
N PRO A 106 -0.60 -14.11 24.58
CA PRO A 106 -1.07 -15.36 25.13
C PRO A 106 -1.67 -16.25 24.05
N PHE A 107 -1.34 -17.55 24.09
CA PHE A 107 -1.97 -18.57 23.24
C PHE A 107 -2.95 -19.41 24.05
N ALA A 108 -4.08 -19.80 23.44
CA ALA A 108 -5.07 -20.64 24.09
C ALA A 108 -4.56 -22.06 24.37
N SER A 109 -3.63 -22.57 23.54
CA SER A 109 -2.98 -23.87 23.72
C SER A 109 -1.50 -23.72 24.01
N THR A 110 -1.01 -24.43 25.04
CA THR A 110 0.41 -24.52 25.38
C THR A 110 1.22 -25.27 24.32
N GLU A 111 0.55 -26.04 23.46
CA GLU A 111 1.18 -26.79 22.36
C GLU A 111 1.83 -25.87 21.33
N VAL A 112 1.22 -24.71 21.05
CA VAL A 112 1.80 -23.72 20.13
C VAL A 112 3.13 -23.23 20.64
N HIS A 113 3.22 -22.90 21.93
CA HIS A 113 4.45 -22.42 22.53
C HIS A 113 5.54 -23.50 22.48
N LYS A 114 5.20 -24.76 22.77
CA LYS A 114 6.12 -25.90 22.69
C LYS A 114 6.60 -26.16 21.25
N ASP A 115 5.71 -26.06 20.28
CA ASP A 115 6.02 -26.22 18.86
C ASP A 115 6.96 -25.12 18.35
N LEU A 116 6.72 -23.88 18.78
CA LEU A 116 7.56 -22.74 18.47
C LEU A 116 8.97 -22.88 19.09
N GLN A 117 9.06 -23.29 20.35
CA GLN A 117 10.35 -23.57 21.00
C GLN A 117 11.15 -24.64 20.26
N THR A 118 10.49 -25.72 19.83
CA THR A 118 11.13 -26.80 19.05
C THR A 118 11.58 -26.29 17.68
N SER A 119 10.74 -25.48 17.03
CA SER A 119 11.03 -24.89 15.71
C SER A 119 12.18 -23.89 15.72
N LEU A 120 12.57 -23.34 16.88
CA LEU A 120 13.73 -22.45 16.99
C LEU A 120 15.08 -23.14 16.73
N VAL A 121 15.12 -24.48 16.78
CA VAL A 121 16.31 -25.27 16.45
C VAL A 121 16.56 -25.26 14.93
N SER A 122 15.48 -25.33 14.14
CA SER A 122 15.53 -25.25 12.68
C SER A 122 14.41 -24.33 12.15
N PRO A 123 14.61 -23.00 12.19
CA PRO A 123 13.59 -22.04 11.80
C PRO A 123 13.22 -22.13 10.33
N SER A 124 11.91 -22.12 10.05
CA SER A 124 11.37 -22.07 8.69
C SER A 124 10.45 -20.86 8.53
N PRO A 125 10.22 -20.37 7.29
CA PRO A 125 9.31 -19.25 7.06
C PRO A 125 7.89 -19.52 7.59
N ALA A 126 7.50 -20.79 7.65
CA ALA A 126 6.19 -21.25 8.11
C ALA A 126 6.09 -21.51 9.62
N MET A 127 7.17 -21.33 10.40
CA MET A 127 7.21 -21.77 11.80
C MET A 127 6.14 -21.14 12.70
N PHE A 128 5.66 -19.93 12.35
CA PHE A 128 4.64 -19.22 13.13
C PHE A 128 3.21 -19.41 12.58
N ASN A 129 2.99 -20.27 11.58
CA ASN A 129 1.67 -20.40 10.93
C ASN A 129 0.56 -20.79 11.92
N LYS A 130 0.81 -21.75 12.81
CA LYS A 130 -0.17 -22.16 13.83
C LYS A 130 -0.51 -21.02 14.80
N ALA A 131 0.49 -20.25 15.21
CA ALA A 131 0.29 -19.08 16.06
C ALA A 131 -0.54 -18.00 15.32
N GLN A 132 -0.22 -17.74 14.05
CA GLN A 132 -0.94 -16.79 13.20
C GLN A 132 -2.40 -17.20 13.00
N GLU A 133 -2.66 -18.50 12.80
CA GLU A 133 -4.01 -19.05 12.66
C GLU A 133 -4.80 -18.93 13.97
N GLN A 134 -4.20 -19.23 15.12
CA GLN A 134 -4.87 -19.04 16.40
C GLN A 134 -5.23 -17.58 16.67
N ILE A 135 -4.33 -16.64 16.39
CA ILE A 135 -4.61 -15.21 16.52
C ILE A 135 -5.76 -14.79 15.58
N PHE A 136 -5.73 -15.25 14.33
CA PHE A 136 -6.79 -14.96 13.38
C PHE A 136 -8.15 -15.50 13.84
N ASN A 137 -8.18 -16.73 14.35
CA ASN A 137 -9.39 -17.34 14.87
C ASN A 137 -9.90 -16.58 16.10
N PHE A 138 -9.02 -16.18 17.01
CA PHE A 138 -9.37 -15.34 18.16
C PHE A 138 -9.96 -13.99 17.73
N PHE A 139 -9.41 -13.36 16.69
CA PHE A 139 -10.01 -12.18 16.10
C PHE A 139 -11.39 -12.48 15.52
N ALA A 140 -11.53 -13.53 14.71
CA ALA A 140 -12.76 -13.85 14.01
C ALA A 140 -13.92 -14.20 14.96
N THR A 141 -13.65 -14.97 16.01
CA THR A 141 -14.71 -15.53 16.88
C THR A 141 -15.00 -14.68 18.11
N THR A 142 -13.99 -13.95 18.61
CA THR A 142 -14.11 -13.25 19.89
C THR A 142 -14.07 -11.73 19.73
N LEU A 143 -13.02 -11.18 19.11
CA LEU A 143 -12.77 -9.74 19.15
C LEU A 143 -13.50 -8.96 18.05
N PHE A 144 -13.60 -9.52 16.84
CA PHE A 144 -14.24 -8.85 15.72
C PHE A 144 -15.76 -8.70 15.90
N PRO A 145 -16.51 -9.70 16.42
CA PRO A 145 -17.92 -9.50 16.75
C PRO A 145 -18.15 -8.41 17.81
N LYS A 146 -17.29 -8.34 18.84
CA LYS A 146 -17.33 -7.24 19.83
C LYS A 146 -17.02 -5.89 19.18
N PHE A 147 -16.01 -5.85 18.32
CA PHE A 147 -15.64 -4.66 17.59
C PHE A 147 -16.79 -4.15 16.71
N GLN A 148 -17.51 -5.02 16.01
CA GLN A 148 -18.68 -4.67 15.19
C GLN A 148 -19.82 -4.03 16.01
N GLN A 149 -19.91 -4.33 17.30
CA GLN A 149 -20.88 -3.74 18.22
C GLN A 149 -20.39 -2.41 18.82
N SER A 150 -19.09 -2.11 18.72
CA SER A 150 -18.47 -0.93 19.34
C SER A 150 -18.80 0.38 18.61
N GLU A 151 -18.70 1.49 19.36
CA GLU A 151 -18.81 2.85 18.80
C GLU A 151 -17.72 3.14 17.76
N ILE A 152 -16.54 2.53 17.91
CA ILE A 152 -15.41 2.71 16.99
C ILE A 152 -15.80 2.18 15.60
N TYR A 153 -16.50 1.05 15.53
CA TYR A 153 -16.95 0.47 14.26
C TYR A 153 -18.08 1.29 13.63
N ARG A 154 -19.05 1.76 14.43
CA ARG A 154 -20.14 2.63 13.95
C ARG A 154 -19.62 3.98 13.41
N GLY A 155 -18.48 4.44 13.91
CA GLY A 155 -17.80 5.66 13.48
C GLY A 155 -16.97 5.53 12.19
N ILE A 156 -16.86 4.33 11.60
CA ILE A 156 -16.08 4.15 10.38
C ILE A 156 -16.79 4.87 9.22
N ARG A 157 -16.05 5.72 8.51
CA ARG A 157 -16.49 6.42 7.31
C ARG A 157 -15.40 6.26 6.26
N ILE A 158 -15.66 5.41 5.26
CA ILE A 158 -14.74 5.17 4.14
C ILE A 158 -15.50 5.33 2.83
N THR A 159 -14.94 6.11 1.90
CA THR A 159 -15.51 6.28 0.56
C THR A 159 -15.10 5.15 -0.39
N PRO A 160 -15.89 4.82 -1.43
CA PRO A 160 -15.53 3.85 -2.46
C PRO A 160 -14.12 4.06 -3.04
N GLN A 161 -13.73 5.32 -3.22
CA GLN A 161 -12.39 5.71 -3.69
C GLN A 161 -11.30 5.32 -2.68
N GLN A 162 -11.50 5.57 -1.38
CA GLN A 162 -10.53 5.23 -0.33
C GLN A 162 -10.36 3.71 -0.17
N LEU A 163 -11.43 2.92 -0.29
CA LEU A 163 -11.33 1.45 -0.27
C LEU A 163 -10.59 0.93 -1.49
N ARG A 164 -10.92 1.45 -2.67
CA ARG A 164 -10.25 1.04 -3.91
C ARG A 164 -8.75 1.38 -3.80
N ALA A 165 -8.42 2.54 -3.21
CA ALA A 165 -7.03 2.99 -3.01
C ALA A 165 -6.29 2.09 -2.02
N ALA A 166 -6.96 1.72 -0.92
CA ALA A 166 -6.42 0.82 0.07
C ALA A 166 -6.25 -0.62 -0.44
N ARG A 167 -7.15 -1.13 -1.30
CA ARG A 167 -7.00 -2.43 -1.98
C ARG A 167 -5.80 -2.45 -2.91
N LEU A 168 -5.57 -1.38 -3.66
CA LEU A 168 -4.38 -1.23 -4.49
C LEU A 168 -3.09 -1.18 -3.66
N ALA A 169 -3.11 -0.46 -2.54
CA ALA A 169 -1.99 -0.44 -1.61
C ALA A 169 -1.70 -1.83 -1.00
N ALA A 170 -2.73 -2.62 -0.70
CA ALA A 170 -2.61 -3.98 -0.20
C ALA A 170 -2.03 -4.96 -1.24
N MET A 171 -2.31 -4.76 -2.54
CA MET A 171 -1.75 -5.57 -3.63
C MET A 171 -0.27 -5.25 -3.95
N GLY A 172 0.28 -4.15 -3.42
CA GLY A 172 1.67 -3.71 -3.58
C GLY A 172 2.56 -3.91 -2.34
N GLY A 173 2.34 -5.00 -1.60
CA GLY A 173 2.83 -5.27 -0.24
C GLY A 173 4.15 -4.63 0.27
N VAL A 174 3.98 -3.84 1.33
CA VAL A 174 4.76 -3.79 2.59
C VAL A 174 6.18 -3.19 2.61
N SER A 175 6.29 -1.93 3.06
CA SER A 175 6.93 -1.51 4.33
C SER A 175 7.35 -0.02 4.29
N VAL A 176 6.50 0.88 4.78
CA VAL A 176 6.92 2.25 5.13
C VAL A 176 7.58 2.19 6.51
N ARG A 177 8.91 2.05 6.55
CA ARG A 177 9.66 2.34 7.77
C ARG A 177 9.81 3.85 7.90
N LYS A 178 9.18 4.40 8.94
CA LYS A 178 9.39 5.77 9.42
C LYS A 178 10.84 5.89 9.87
N LEU A 179 11.69 6.55 9.09
CA LEU A 179 13.01 7.01 9.53
C LEU A 179 12.83 8.35 10.24
N THR A 180 12.80 8.32 11.56
CA THR A 180 13.08 9.50 12.37
C THR A 180 14.58 9.75 12.32
N ALA A 181 15.02 10.72 11.52
CA ALA A 181 16.40 11.19 11.54
C ALA A 181 16.60 12.17 12.71
N THR A 182 17.23 11.70 13.78
CA THR A 182 17.84 12.57 14.78
C THR A 182 19.05 13.26 14.15
N LYS A 183 18.95 14.58 14.00
CA LYS A 183 20.00 15.46 13.47
C LYS A 183 21.06 15.66 14.56
N THR A 184 22.07 14.79 14.59
CA THR A 184 23.27 15.05 15.41
C THR A 184 24.21 15.97 14.64
N SER A 185 24.23 17.23 15.08
CA SER A 185 25.20 18.25 14.70
C SER A 185 26.62 17.79 15.03
N ILE A 186 27.48 17.70 14.01
CA ILE A 186 28.94 17.69 14.19
C ILE A 186 29.45 18.94 13.48
N GLN A 187 29.79 19.96 14.27
CA GLN A 187 30.61 21.08 13.84
C GLN A 187 32.06 20.58 13.67
N PRO A 188 32.81 21.07 12.67
CA PRO A 188 34.26 21.11 12.77
C PRO A 188 34.70 22.47 13.32
N ALA A 189 35.69 22.41 14.20
CA ALA A 189 36.31 23.52 14.90
C ALA A 189 37.11 24.46 13.98
N ALA A 190 37.11 25.76 14.32
CA ALA A 190 38.15 26.74 13.95
C ALA A 190 39.51 26.32 14.58
N ASP A 191 40.68 26.71 14.08
CA ASP A 191 41.23 28.08 14.04
C ASP A 191 42.68 28.04 13.39
N PRO A 192 43.53 29.09 13.37
CA PRO A 192 43.70 30.11 12.32
C PRO A 192 45.13 30.24 11.72
N ARG A 193 45.29 31.05 10.64
CA ARG A 193 46.29 32.16 10.44
C ARG A 193 46.78 32.35 8.98
N ARG A 194 46.46 33.51 8.38
CA ARG A 194 47.30 34.52 7.65
C ARG A 194 46.42 35.27 6.63
N ARG A 195 46.08 36.56 6.84
CA ARG A 195 46.78 37.80 6.36
C ARG A 195 47.01 37.78 4.83
N THR A 196 46.49 38.66 3.97
CA THR A 196 46.31 40.13 4.04
C THR A 196 45.41 40.71 2.90
N ASN A 197 44.53 41.68 3.25
CA ASN A 197 44.20 42.98 2.63
C ASN A 197 43.59 43.18 1.20
N PRO A 198 42.88 44.32 0.97
CA PRO A 198 41.57 44.36 0.30
C PRO A 198 41.55 45.13 -1.04
N VAL A 199 40.45 45.00 -1.79
CA VAL A 199 40.03 45.99 -2.80
C VAL A 199 38.52 46.26 -2.66
N ILE A 200 38.23 47.54 -2.49
CA ILE A 200 36.93 48.24 -2.44
C ILE A 200 36.43 48.39 -3.90
N THR A 201 35.15 48.21 -4.26
CA THR A 201 34.07 49.23 -4.48
C THR A 201 32.82 48.53 -5.13
N PRO A 202 31.64 49.17 -5.27
CA PRO A 202 30.40 48.69 -4.66
C PRO A 202 29.23 48.49 -5.64
N GLY A 203 28.06 48.12 -5.10
CA GLY A 203 26.76 48.48 -5.69
C GLY A 203 26.01 47.34 -6.37
N GLY A 204 24.93 46.89 -5.73
CA GLY A 204 24.01 45.91 -6.26
C GLY A 204 23.07 45.44 -5.17
N GLU A 205 22.09 46.30 -4.83
CA GLU A 205 20.92 45.92 -4.07
C GLU A 205 20.22 44.77 -4.81
N ALA A 206 20.36 43.55 -4.31
CA ALA A 206 19.51 42.43 -4.70
C ALA A 206 18.54 42.21 -3.57
N GLU A 207 17.34 42.73 -3.78
CA GLU A 207 16.16 42.57 -2.95
C GLU A 207 16.01 41.12 -2.46
N ASP A 208 15.76 41.04 -1.16
CA ASP A 208 15.16 39.92 -0.47
C ASP A 208 13.86 39.51 -1.19
N ARG A 209 13.91 38.42 -1.95
CA ARG A 209 12.73 37.65 -2.34
C ARG A 209 13.01 36.20 -1.96
N ALA A 210 12.68 35.85 -0.72
CA ALA A 210 12.24 34.51 -0.41
C ALA A 210 11.06 34.19 -1.35
N SER A 211 11.36 33.52 -2.47
CA SER A 211 10.35 32.96 -3.34
C SER A 211 9.58 31.92 -2.54
N ASP A 212 8.33 32.24 -2.27
CA ASP A 212 7.30 31.32 -1.84
C ASP A 212 7.11 30.33 -3.01
N ASP A 213 7.95 29.28 -3.05
CA ASP A 213 7.95 28.21 -4.07
C ASP A 213 6.70 27.33 -3.85
N ALA A 214 5.52 27.92 -4.05
CA ALA A 214 4.27 27.19 -4.05
C ALA A 214 4.27 26.25 -5.26
N LEU A 215 4.20 24.95 -4.98
CA LEU A 215 4.13 23.90 -6.00
C LEU A 215 2.98 24.21 -6.98
N THR A 216 3.30 24.38 -8.26
CA THR A 216 2.27 24.58 -9.28
C THR A 216 1.86 23.26 -9.90
N GLU A 217 0.72 23.24 -10.61
CA GLU A 217 0.32 22.05 -11.35
C GLU A 217 1.42 21.62 -12.34
N ALA A 218 2.12 22.55 -12.98
CA ALA A 218 3.17 22.26 -13.96
C ALA A 218 4.34 21.47 -13.35
N ASP A 219 4.62 21.68 -12.07
CA ASP A 219 5.72 21.05 -11.34
C ASP A 219 5.45 19.59 -10.95
N VAL A 220 4.18 19.14 -11.03
CA VAL A 220 3.80 17.76 -10.68
C VAL A 220 4.47 16.75 -11.62
N THR A 221 5.32 15.90 -11.05
CA THR A 221 6.01 14.82 -11.77
C THR A 221 5.38 13.44 -11.51
N VAL A 222 5.69 12.46 -12.37
CA VAL A 222 5.28 11.06 -12.13
C VAL A 222 5.86 10.54 -10.83
N THR A 223 7.11 10.88 -10.50
CA THR A 223 7.75 10.46 -9.24
C THR A 223 6.97 10.95 -8.03
N MET A 224 6.58 12.23 -7.99
CA MET A 224 5.77 12.78 -6.88
C MET A 224 4.45 12.04 -6.72
N LEU A 225 3.75 11.81 -7.83
CA LEU A 225 2.49 11.04 -7.84
C LEU A 225 2.70 9.60 -7.37
N LEU A 226 3.83 8.97 -7.69
CA LEU A 226 4.10 7.59 -7.33
C LEU A 226 4.69 7.43 -5.93
N GLU A 227 5.30 8.45 -5.35
CA GLU A 227 5.85 8.38 -3.98
C GLU A 227 4.77 8.61 -2.93
N ASN A 228 3.85 9.55 -3.15
CA ASN A 228 2.72 9.79 -2.25
C ASN A 228 1.63 8.69 -2.42
N PRO A 229 1.29 7.92 -1.36
CA PRO A 229 0.37 6.79 -1.46
C PRO A 229 -1.03 7.10 -1.97
N GLU A 230 -1.57 8.27 -1.63
CA GLU A 230 -2.94 8.65 -1.99
C GLU A 230 -3.00 9.09 -3.46
N THR A 231 -2.04 9.91 -3.88
CA THR A 231 -1.92 10.34 -5.28
C THR A 231 -1.58 9.18 -6.22
N ARG A 232 -0.78 8.21 -5.74
CA ARG A 232 -0.46 6.97 -6.45
C ARG A 232 -1.70 6.15 -6.73
N ALA A 233 -2.62 6.07 -5.76
CA ALA A 233 -3.87 5.34 -5.95
C ALA A 233 -4.75 5.96 -7.04
N LEU A 234 -4.86 7.29 -7.05
CA LEU A 234 -5.59 8.03 -8.09
C LEU A 234 -4.93 7.86 -9.47
N PHE A 235 -3.60 7.89 -9.53
CA PHE A 235 -2.85 7.67 -10.76
C PHE A 235 -3.00 6.23 -11.28
N LEU A 236 -3.06 5.23 -10.38
CA LEU A 236 -3.36 3.84 -10.73
C LEU A 236 -4.78 3.67 -11.29
N PHE A 237 -5.80 4.31 -10.72
CA PHE A 237 -7.16 4.26 -11.28
C PHE A 237 -7.23 4.80 -12.69
N PHE A 238 -6.64 5.96 -12.89
CA PHE A 238 -6.55 6.52 -14.22
C PHE A 238 -5.83 5.57 -15.19
N SER A 239 -4.74 4.94 -14.73
CA SER A 239 -3.94 4.05 -15.56
C SER A 239 -4.66 2.74 -15.87
N GLU A 240 -5.61 2.33 -15.04
CA GLU A 240 -6.52 1.21 -15.33
C GLU A 240 -7.51 1.58 -16.44
N GLU A 241 -8.06 2.79 -16.41
CA GLU A 241 -8.96 3.31 -17.47
C GLU A 241 -8.27 3.36 -18.84
N ILE A 242 -6.95 3.54 -18.88
CA ILE A 242 -6.15 3.58 -20.11
C ILE A 242 -5.27 2.33 -20.32
N PHE A 243 -5.50 1.26 -19.57
CA PHE A 243 -4.80 -0.03 -19.69
C PHE A 243 -3.26 0.05 -19.65
N CYS A 244 -2.70 0.83 -18.70
CA CYS A 244 -1.26 1.06 -18.52
C CYS A 244 -0.78 0.79 -17.06
N THR A 245 -1.50 -0.03 -16.31
CA THR A 245 -1.19 -0.27 -14.87
C THR A 245 0.11 -1.03 -14.66
N GLU A 246 0.51 -1.90 -15.60
CA GLU A 246 1.73 -2.70 -15.53
C GLU A 246 2.98 -1.84 -15.41
N SER A 247 3.00 -0.69 -16.06
CA SER A 247 4.10 0.28 -16.00
C SER A 247 4.26 0.89 -14.61
N ILE A 248 3.15 1.18 -13.92
CA ILE A 248 3.19 1.67 -12.54
C ILE A 248 3.63 0.57 -11.58
N TYR A 249 3.06 -0.63 -11.71
CA TYR A 249 3.44 -1.76 -10.85
C TYR A 249 4.92 -2.12 -10.98
N PHE A 250 5.45 -2.09 -12.20
CA PHE A 250 6.87 -2.28 -12.45
C PHE A 250 7.71 -1.18 -11.77
N TRP A 251 7.32 0.09 -11.90
CA TRP A 251 8.01 1.20 -11.26
C TRP A 251 8.07 1.02 -9.73
N MET A 252 6.95 0.61 -9.11
CA MET A 252 6.89 0.35 -7.66
C MET A 252 7.78 -0.82 -7.25
N ASP A 253 7.73 -1.93 -7.98
CA ASP A 253 8.57 -3.10 -7.70
C ASP A 253 10.07 -2.78 -7.85
N CYS A 254 10.44 -1.89 -8.79
CA CYS A 254 11.81 -1.37 -8.92
C CYS A 254 12.19 -0.46 -7.75
N ASN A 255 11.25 0.38 -7.30
CA ASN A 255 11.47 1.28 -6.18
C ASN A 255 11.69 0.51 -4.87
N GLU A 256 10.96 -0.58 -4.64
CA GLU A 256 11.16 -1.45 -3.48
C GLU A 256 12.50 -2.23 -3.58
N PHE A 257 12.85 -2.66 -4.80
CA PHE A 257 14.04 -3.47 -5.03
C PHE A 257 15.34 -2.81 -4.56
N LYS A 258 15.43 -1.47 -4.67
CA LYS A 258 16.64 -0.71 -4.26
C LYS A 258 16.92 -0.80 -2.76
N ASP A 259 15.87 -1.00 -1.95
CA ASP A 259 15.95 -0.99 -0.48
C ASP A 259 16.15 -2.38 0.13
N ILE A 260 16.32 -3.40 -0.72
CA ILE A 260 16.53 -4.79 -0.28
C ILE A 260 17.86 -4.92 0.48
N PRO A 261 17.84 -5.40 1.76
CA PRO A 261 19.03 -5.42 2.60
C PRO A 261 20.02 -6.56 2.27
N HIS A 262 19.54 -7.74 1.87
CA HIS A 262 20.37 -8.93 1.70
C HIS A 262 20.51 -9.37 0.23
N ARG A 263 21.74 -9.75 -0.18
CA ARG A 263 22.05 -10.17 -1.56
C ARG A 263 21.28 -11.41 -2.02
N SER A 264 20.99 -12.36 -1.12
CA SER A 264 20.19 -13.55 -1.44
C SER A 264 18.75 -13.19 -1.82
N TYR A 265 18.11 -12.26 -1.09
CA TYR A 265 16.78 -11.75 -1.43
C TYR A 265 16.81 -10.91 -2.71
N LEU A 266 17.89 -10.17 -2.93
CA LEU A 266 18.09 -9.38 -4.14
C LEU A 266 18.05 -10.27 -5.40
N LYS A 267 18.73 -11.43 -5.38
CA LYS A 267 18.66 -12.42 -6.48
C LYS A 267 17.25 -12.93 -6.73
N LEU A 268 16.57 -13.37 -5.67
CA LEU A 268 15.21 -13.91 -5.80
C LEU A 268 14.22 -12.84 -6.32
N ARG A 269 14.28 -11.62 -5.77
CA ARG A 269 13.42 -10.52 -6.20
C ARG A 269 13.73 -10.11 -7.63
N ALA A 270 15.00 -10.04 -8.03
CA ALA A 270 15.38 -9.71 -9.41
C ALA A 270 14.76 -10.69 -10.41
N GLN A 271 14.85 -12.00 -10.12
CA GLN A 271 14.23 -13.01 -10.96
C GLN A 271 12.69 -12.90 -10.98
N LYS A 272 12.06 -12.57 -9.85
CA LYS A 272 10.60 -12.37 -9.77
C LYS A 272 10.15 -11.17 -10.62
N ILE A 273 10.84 -10.03 -10.51
CA ILE A 273 10.55 -8.83 -11.31
C ILE A 273 10.74 -9.12 -12.80
N TYR A 274 11.85 -9.78 -13.17
CA TYR A 274 12.10 -10.15 -14.56
C TYR A 274 10.99 -11.04 -15.15
N ARG A 275 10.59 -12.12 -14.45
CA ARG A 275 9.51 -13.00 -14.92
C ARG A 275 8.14 -12.32 -14.98
N LYS A 276 7.90 -11.34 -14.09
CA LYS A 276 6.62 -10.66 -13.97
C LYS A 276 6.42 -9.60 -15.05
N TYR A 277 7.47 -8.88 -15.46
CA TYR A 277 7.36 -7.70 -16.32
C TYR A 277 8.28 -7.64 -17.54
N ILE A 278 9.39 -8.40 -17.58
CA ILE A 278 10.44 -8.18 -18.57
C ILE A 278 10.54 -9.33 -19.56
N CYS A 279 10.45 -10.57 -19.08
CA CYS A 279 10.60 -11.73 -19.96
C CYS A 279 9.55 -11.70 -21.09
N GLY A 280 9.89 -12.22 -22.26
CA GLY A 280 9.00 -12.15 -23.44
C GLY A 280 7.65 -12.86 -23.31
N ARG A 281 7.39 -13.55 -22.19
CA ARG A 281 6.12 -14.21 -21.86
C ARG A 281 5.44 -13.61 -20.61
N ALA A 282 5.91 -12.47 -20.14
CA ALA A 282 5.37 -11.80 -18.97
C ALA A 282 3.92 -11.36 -19.23
N LYS A 283 3.00 -11.71 -18.33
CA LYS A 283 1.59 -11.28 -18.43
C LYS A 283 1.43 -9.77 -18.26
N LEU A 284 2.36 -9.14 -17.55
CA LEU A 284 2.39 -7.70 -17.28
C LEU A 284 3.61 -7.08 -17.98
N GLN A 285 3.91 -7.51 -19.21
CA GLN A 285 5.11 -7.07 -19.90
C GLN A 285 5.14 -5.55 -20.07
N VAL A 286 6.21 -4.91 -19.62
CA VAL A 286 6.43 -3.48 -19.83
C VAL A 286 7.23 -3.23 -21.10
N ASN A 287 6.98 -2.08 -21.74
CA ASN A 287 7.71 -1.70 -22.95
C ASN A 287 9.11 -1.18 -22.60
N LEU A 288 10.13 -2.00 -22.86
CA LEU A 288 11.54 -1.69 -22.65
C LEU A 288 12.36 -1.97 -23.91
N GLU A 289 13.40 -1.16 -24.12
CA GLU A 289 14.35 -1.36 -25.22
C GLU A 289 15.09 -2.70 -25.08
N SER A 290 15.26 -3.43 -26.18
CA SER A 290 15.88 -4.76 -26.17
C SER A 290 17.31 -4.76 -25.62
N SER A 291 18.06 -3.68 -25.83
CA SER A 291 19.41 -3.50 -25.28
C SER A 291 19.39 -3.52 -23.74
N LEU A 292 18.41 -2.87 -23.13
CA LEU A 292 18.23 -2.80 -21.69
C LEU A 292 17.77 -4.13 -21.09
N ILE A 293 16.89 -4.85 -21.80
CA ILE A 293 16.46 -6.20 -21.42
C ILE A 293 17.69 -7.12 -21.32
N ARG A 294 18.58 -7.11 -22.32
CA ARG A 294 19.80 -7.93 -22.33
C ARG A 294 20.75 -7.60 -21.17
N VAL A 295 20.89 -6.33 -20.81
CA VAL A 295 21.68 -5.91 -19.64
C VAL A 295 21.09 -6.46 -18.35
N ILE A 296 19.75 -6.43 -18.21
CA ILE A 296 19.10 -6.99 -17.04
C ILE A 296 19.31 -8.50 -16.98
N GLU A 297 19.10 -9.21 -18.09
CA GLU A 297 19.25 -10.66 -18.20
C GLU A 297 20.64 -11.15 -17.81
N SER A 298 21.70 -10.48 -18.30
CA SER A 298 23.09 -10.85 -17.99
C SER A 298 23.47 -10.65 -16.52
N ASN A 299 22.71 -9.86 -15.77
CA ASN A 299 22.98 -9.54 -14.36
C ASN A 299 22.00 -10.22 -13.38
N LEU A 300 21.06 -11.05 -13.85
CA LEU A 300 20.07 -11.72 -12.99
C LEU A 300 20.69 -12.70 -11.99
N ASP A 301 21.85 -13.27 -12.30
CA ASP A 301 22.51 -14.22 -11.41
C ASP A 301 23.22 -13.56 -10.23
N ASN A 302 23.69 -12.33 -10.42
CA ASN A 302 24.42 -11.55 -9.42
C ASN A 302 23.94 -10.08 -9.44
N PRO A 303 22.67 -9.81 -9.09
CA PRO A 303 22.12 -8.48 -9.24
C PRO A 303 22.73 -7.50 -8.22
N THR A 304 22.79 -6.24 -8.61
CA THR A 304 23.04 -5.10 -7.73
C THR A 304 21.73 -4.36 -7.45
N ARG A 305 21.67 -3.54 -6.40
CA ARG A 305 20.48 -2.72 -6.07
C ARG A 305 20.09 -1.74 -7.17
N THR A 306 21.03 -1.44 -8.06
CA THR A 306 20.84 -0.52 -9.18
C THR A 306 20.41 -1.23 -10.48
N LEU A 307 20.24 -2.56 -10.46
CA LEU A 307 19.93 -3.37 -11.66
C LEU A 307 18.77 -2.79 -12.49
N PHE A 308 17.68 -2.40 -11.82
CA PHE A 308 16.47 -1.90 -12.49
C PHE A 308 16.41 -0.38 -12.63
N VAL A 309 17.37 0.39 -12.11
CA VAL A 309 17.33 1.86 -12.16
C VAL A 309 17.21 2.40 -13.60
N PRO A 310 17.95 1.88 -14.60
CA PRO A 310 17.79 2.37 -15.97
C PRO A 310 16.41 2.02 -16.56
N ALA A 311 15.86 0.85 -16.25
CA ALA A 311 14.54 0.44 -16.71
C ALA A 311 13.42 1.22 -16.04
N GLN A 312 13.51 1.44 -14.74
CA GLN A 312 12.59 2.30 -13.99
C GLN A 312 12.58 3.71 -14.59
N ARG A 313 13.76 4.29 -14.89
CA ARG A 313 13.87 5.60 -15.54
C ARG A 313 13.24 5.61 -16.94
N SER A 314 13.43 4.56 -17.73
CA SER A 314 12.80 4.43 -19.05
C SER A 314 11.27 4.47 -18.93
N ILE A 315 10.72 3.72 -17.98
CA ILE A 315 9.28 3.69 -17.71
C ILE A 315 8.77 5.01 -17.15
N THR A 316 9.49 5.67 -16.24
CA THR A 316 9.13 7.02 -15.77
C THR A 316 9.00 7.99 -16.95
N LYS A 317 9.99 8.02 -17.85
CA LYS A 317 9.96 8.91 -19.03
C LYS A 317 8.79 8.61 -19.95
N MET A 318 8.48 7.33 -20.16
CA MET A 318 7.31 6.93 -20.94
C MET A 318 6.01 7.40 -20.26
N LEU A 319 5.87 7.21 -18.95
CA LEU A 319 4.72 7.71 -18.19
C LEU A 319 4.62 9.25 -18.24
N GLU A 320 5.74 9.97 -18.12
CA GLU A 320 5.78 11.44 -18.22
C GLU A 320 5.36 11.94 -19.60
N ARG A 321 5.76 11.23 -20.66
CA ARG A 321 5.45 11.60 -22.05
C ARG A 321 4.01 11.25 -22.43
N ASP A 322 3.55 10.05 -22.10
CA ASP A 322 2.33 9.47 -22.69
C ASP A 322 1.14 9.41 -21.73
N THR A 323 1.40 9.28 -20.42
CA THR A 323 0.38 9.04 -19.39
C THR A 323 0.06 10.29 -18.60
N LEU A 324 1.07 11.03 -18.14
CA LEU A 324 0.92 12.23 -17.32
C LEU A 324 0.09 13.34 -18.02
N PRO A 325 0.28 13.66 -19.32
CA PRO A 325 -0.53 14.67 -19.99
C PRO A 325 -2.01 14.29 -20.08
N LYS A 326 -2.31 12.99 -20.18
CA LYS A 326 -3.69 12.49 -20.16
C LYS A 326 -4.27 12.50 -18.75
N PHE A 327 -3.46 12.13 -17.75
CA PHE A 327 -3.83 12.20 -16.34
C PHE A 327 -4.21 13.62 -15.94
N ARG A 328 -3.42 14.62 -16.35
CA ARG A 328 -3.67 16.06 -16.13
C ARG A 328 -5.03 16.54 -16.63
N ARG A 329 -5.54 15.94 -17.71
CA ARG A 329 -6.88 16.24 -18.28
C ARG A 329 -8.00 15.40 -17.67
N SER A 330 -7.66 14.43 -16.80
CA SER A 330 -8.63 13.54 -16.17
C SER A 330 -9.21 14.16 -14.91
N LYS A 331 -10.38 13.65 -14.50
CA LYS A 331 -11.02 13.99 -13.22
C LYS A 331 -10.18 13.65 -11.97
N HIS A 332 -9.12 12.85 -12.13
CA HIS A 332 -8.30 12.37 -11.02
C HIS A 332 -7.13 13.31 -10.68
N PHE A 333 -6.76 14.23 -11.57
CA PHE A 333 -5.59 15.09 -11.36
C PHE A 333 -5.79 16.17 -10.31
N GLN A 334 -6.92 16.90 -10.36
CA GLN A 334 -7.19 17.97 -9.39
C GLN A 334 -7.18 17.46 -7.94
N PRO A 335 -7.85 16.33 -7.60
CA PRO A 335 -7.71 15.72 -6.27
C PRO A 335 -6.26 15.36 -5.94
N SER A 336 -5.51 14.76 -6.86
CA SER A 336 -4.10 14.44 -6.62
C SER A 336 -3.25 15.68 -6.35
N PHE A 337 -3.46 16.78 -7.07
CA PHE A 337 -2.72 18.01 -6.87
C PHE A 337 -2.97 18.61 -5.48
N GLN A 338 -4.23 18.63 -5.02
CA GLN A 338 -4.57 19.07 -3.67
C GLN A 338 -3.91 18.20 -2.58
N LEU A 339 -3.81 16.89 -2.81
CA LEU A 339 -3.11 15.98 -1.90
C LEU A 339 -1.59 16.22 -1.87
N LEU A 340 -0.98 16.62 -2.99
CA LEU A 340 0.44 17.01 -3.02
C LEU A 340 0.67 18.33 -2.28
N LEU A 341 -0.20 19.32 -2.47
CA LEU A 341 -0.14 20.60 -1.75
C LEU A 341 -0.28 20.39 -0.23
N ALA A 342 -1.20 19.53 0.21
CA ALA A 342 -1.40 19.25 1.64
C ALA A 342 -0.25 18.45 2.28
N ALA A 343 0.61 17.83 1.48
CA ALA A 343 1.77 17.07 1.92
C ALA A 343 3.09 17.88 1.85
N SER A 344 3.05 19.07 1.25
CA SER A 344 4.15 20.04 1.15
C SER A 344 4.15 20.94 2.38
#